data_AF-A0A6I9N6T6-F1
#
_entry.id   AF-A0A6I9N6T6-F1
#
_cell.length_a   1.000
_cell.length_b   1.000
_cell.length_c   1.000
_cell.angle_alpha   90.00
_cell.angle_beta   90.00
_cell.angle_gamma   90.00
#
_symmetry.space_group_name_H-M   'P 1'
#
loop_
_entity.id
_entity.type
_entity.pdbx_description
1 polymer ?
#
loop_
_entity_poly.entity_id
_entity_poly.type
_entity_poly.pdbx_seq_one_letter_code
_entity_poly.pdbx_strand_id
1 'polypeptide(L)'
;MSVQSAINKELFIPRDERMLVAVEVSRRKRKRMSFLPTGAGGDYNTFICVSVTNTRPHQLLITKVKQFGGSSTFTKRTQWTVEKLRQVNGINPNKDCPEFDLVFDGAVDQWVASSSAEKCLFVQILYHACKTYWEGKVGSLGKVVRQRSHSAPLEVPSVASPVPAPRTLQSRRKSYVPSRQTEFINCQPKLTAEACTMNLVIFRCKVFMNRLKNRMVANKSRSPARGKDVIK
;
A
#
# COMPACT_ATOMS: atom_id res chain seq x y z
N MET A 1 24.00 -1.48 -3.35
CA MET A 1 22.64 -2.07 -3.24
C MET A 1 21.58 -0.97 -3.31
N SER A 2 20.38 -1.25 -3.80
CA SER A 2 19.29 -0.25 -3.80
C SER A 2 18.65 -0.14 -2.41
N VAL A 3 18.14 1.05 -2.06
CA VAL A 3 17.45 1.30 -0.78
C VAL A 3 16.27 0.33 -0.59
N GLN A 4 15.52 0.05 -1.65
CA GLN A 4 14.43 -0.93 -1.64
C GLN A 4 14.91 -2.35 -1.27
N SER A 5 16.07 -2.79 -1.79
CA SER A 5 16.61 -4.10 -1.44
C SER A 5 17.06 -4.16 0.03
N ALA A 6 17.65 -3.08 0.55
CA ALA A 6 18.04 -2.99 1.95
C ALA A 6 16.82 -3.05 2.88
N ILE A 7 15.78 -2.24 2.60
CA ILE A 7 14.51 -2.27 3.34
C ILE A 7 13.90 -3.69 3.34
N ASN A 8 13.86 -4.35 2.18
CA ASN A 8 13.27 -5.69 2.07
C ASN A 8 14.00 -6.70 2.96
N LYS A 9 15.34 -6.73 2.88
CA LYS A 9 16.20 -7.65 3.63
C LYS A 9 16.13 -7.42 5.14
N GLU A 10 16.06 -6.16 5.56
CA GLU A 10 16.09 -5.81 6.97
C GLU A 10 14.72 -5.95 7.65
N LEU A 11 13.63 -5.58 6.96
CA LEU A 11 12.32 -5.39 7.62
C LEU A 11 11.24 -6.39 7.22
N PHE A 12 11.34 -7.02 6.06
CA PHE A 12 10.25 -7.82 5.48
C PHE A 12 10.61 -9.31 5.40
N ILE A 13 11.79 -9.64 4.86
CA ILE A 13 12.28 -11.03 4.79
C ILE A 13 12.30 -11.71 6.18
N PRO A 14 12.79 -11.07 7.26
CA PRO A 14 12.82 -11.72 8.58
C PRO A 14 11.44 -11.99 9.19
N ARG A 15 10.38 -11.44 8.61
CA ARG A 15 8.99 -11.57 9.09
C ARG A 15 8.12 -12.41 8.16
N ASP A 16 8.73 -13.10 7.21
CA ASP A 16 8.00 -13.86 6.19
C ASP A 16 6.99 -12.99 5.40
N GLU A 17 7.38 -11.74 5.16
CA GLU A 17 6.66 -10.78 4.34
C GLU A 17 7.40 -10.57 3.00
N ARG A 18 6.64 -10.55 1.90
CA ARG A 18 7.16 -10.17 0.57
C ARG A 18 6.81 -8.72 0.27
N MET A 19 7.82 -7.85 0.21
CA MET A 19 7.62 -6.46 -0.20
C MET A 19 7.38 -6.35 -1.72
N LEU A 20 6.26 -5.75 -2.11
CA LEU A 20 5.88 -5.52 -3.52
C LEU A 20 6.49 -4.23 -4.08
N VAL A 21 6.46 -3.16 -3.29
CA VAL A 21 7.00 -1.84 -3.66
C VAL A 21 7.34 -1.04 -2.41
N ALA A 22 8.35 -0.17 -2.51
CA ALA A 22 8.62 0.89 -1.55
C ALA A 22 8.84 2.22 -2.29
N VAL A 23 8.15 3.26 -1.87
CA VAL A 23 8.26 4.62 -2.42
C VAL A 23 8.80 5.56 -1.36
N GLU A 24 9.79 6.37 -1.73
CA GLU A 24 10.29 7.44 -0.89
C GLU A 24 9.32 8.62 -0.94
N VAL A 25 8.95 9.14 0.23
CA VAL A 25 7.92 10.17 0.36
C VAL A 25 8.30 11.26 1.35
N SER A 26 7.77 12.44 1.09
CA SER A 26 7.74 13.58 2.00
C SER A 26 6.31 13.95 2.34
N ARG A 27 6.09 14.51 3.54
CA ARG A 27 4.77 15.05 3.93
C ARG A 27 4.47 16.28 3.06
N ARG A 28 3.28 16.31 2.43
CA ARG A 28 2.87 17.46 1.61
C ARG A 28 2.70 18.74 2.42
N LYS A 29 2.03 18.64 3.57
CA LYS A 29 1.95 19.70 4.56
C LYS A 29 2.83 19.32 5.73
N ARG A 30 4.03 19.90 5.83
CA ARG A 30 4.80 19.86 7.08
C ARG A 30 4.08 20.80 8.04
N LYS A 31 3.50 20.28 9.12
CA LYS A 31 2.97 21.14 10.19
C LYS A 31 4.17 21.92 10.72
N ARG A 32 4.32 23.18 10.30
CA ARG A 32 5.37 24.08 10.81
C ARG A 32 5.02 24.35 12.26
N MET A 33 5.58 23.57 13.18
CA MET A 33 5.56 23.92 14.60
C MET A 33 6.52 25.08 14.77
N SER A 34 6.01 26.30 14.68
CA SER A 34 6.78 27.55 14.86
C SER A 34 7.37 27.72 16.25
N PHE A 35 7.00 26.86 17.20
CA PHE A 35 7.41 26.92 18.61
C PHE A 35 8.57 25.99 18.98
N LEU A 36 9.08 25.19 18.05
CA LEU A 36 10.27 24.37 18.29
C LEU A 36 11.43 24.94 17.45
N PRO A 37 12.65 25.07 18.02
CA PRO A 37 13.83 25.44 17.26
C PRO A 37 13.91 24.58 15.99
N THR A 38 14.29 25.19 14.87
CA THR A 38 14.33 24.60 13.52
C THR A 38 15.37 23.46 13.38
N GLY A 39 15.73 22.79 14.47
CA GLY A 39 16.68 21.68 14.56
C GLY A 39 16.24 20.47 15.41
N ALA A 40 15.02 20.42 15.96
CA ALA A 40 14.61 19.32 16.87
C ALA A 40 14.11 18.03 16.16
N GLY A 41 13.98 18.03 14.84
CA GLY A 41 13.61 16.84 14.07
C GLY A 41 14.77 16.42 13.21
N GLY A 42 15.63 15.52 13.70
CA GLY A 42 16.75 14.99 12.93
C GLY A 42 16.32 14.55 11.53
N ASP A 43 17.18 14.77 10.55
CA ASP A 43 16.89 14.43 9.15
C ASP A 43 16.46 12.97 9.05
N TYR A 44 15.33 12.71 8.40
CA TYR A 44 14.89 11.34 8.15
C TYR A 44 14.26 11.22 6.78
N ASN A 45 14.54 10.10 6.11
CA ASN A 45 13.84 9.69 4.91
C ASN A 45 12.64 8.85 5.31
N THR A 46 11.49 9.06 4.68
CA THR A 46 10.28 8.27 4.93
C THR A 46 9.96 7.44 3.70
N PHE A 47 9.59 6.19 3.91
CA PHE A 47 9.17 5.27 2.87
C PHE A 47 7.79 4.71 3.18
N ILE A 48 6.95 4.56 2.16
CA ILE A 48 5.72 3.77 2.24
C ILE A 48 5.95 2.50 1.46
N CYS A 49 5.78 1.37 2.14
CA CYS A 49 6.00 0.04 1.58
C CYS A 49 4.67 -0.70 1.50
N VAL A 50 4.46 -1.47 0.43
CA VAL A 50 3.36 -2.43 0.31
C VAL A 50 3.96 -3.82 0.39
N SER A 51 3.44 -4.68 1.27
CA SER A 51 3.89 -6.06 1.46
C SER A 51 2.73 -7.03 1.57
N VAL A 52 2.99 -8.30 1.29
CA VAL A 52 2.05 -9.41 1.48
C VAL A 52 2.67 -10.44 2.41
N THR A 53 1.89 -11.01 3.33
CA THR A 53 2.34 -12.12 4.17
C THR A 53 2.32 -13.44 3.41
N ASN A 54 3.34 -14.27 3.57
CA ASN A 54 3.35 -15.61 2.97
C ASN A 54 2.50 -16.60 3.78
N THR A 55 2.21 -16.29 5.05
CA THR A 55 1.31 -17.05 5.91
C THR A 55 -0.15 -16.93 5.47
N ARG A 56 -0.93 -18.02 5.64
CA ARG A 56 -2.37 -18.05 5.36
C ARG A 56 -3.15 -17.72 6.63
N PRO A 57 -4.21 -16.88 6.56
CA PRO A 57 -4.68 -16.16 5.37
C PRO A 57 -3.73 -15.04 4.96
N HIS A 58 -3.53 -14.87 3.64
CA HIS A 58 -2.65 -13.81 3.11
C HIS A 58 -3.18 -12.43 3.49
N GLN A 59 -2.33 -11.61 4.08
CA GLN A 59 -2.63 -10.24 4.45
C GLN A 59 -1.88 -9.27 3.54
N LEU A 60 -2.56 -8.23 3.07
CA LEU A 60 -1.96 -7.11 2.37
C LEU A 60 -1.75 -5.96 3.36
N LEU A 61 -0.50 -5.52 3.49
CA LEU A 61 -0.04 -4.57 4.49
C LEU A 61 0.58 -3.34 3.83
N ILE A 62 0.32 -2.18 4.41
CA ILE A 62 0.95 -0.91 4.06
C ILE A 62 1.76 -0.48 5.28
N THR A 63 3.07 -0.31 5.10
CA THR A 63 4.00 -0.03 6.20
C THR A 63 4.73 1.28 5.96
N LYS A 64 4.63 2.20 6.92
CA LYS A 64 5.46 3.39 6.98
C LYS A 64 6.78 3.08 7.65
N VAL A 65 7.87 3.33 6.92
CA VAL A 65 9.25 3.09 7.36
C VAL A 65 9.99 4.42 7.40
N LYS A 66 10.88 4.59 8.38
CA LYS A 66 11.80 5.73 8.43
C LYS A 66 13.24 5.26 8.46
N GLN A 67 14.11 6.03 7.80
CA GLN A 67 15.55 5.94 7.94
C GLN A 67 16.04 7.26 8.53
N PHE A 68 16.72 7.21 9.68
CA PHE A 68 17.25 8.41 10.33
C PHE A 68 18.62 8.76 9.79
N GLY A 69 18.90 10.06 9.64
CA GLY A 69 20.19 10.59 9.21
C GLY A 69 21.31 10.08 10.10
N GLY A 70 22.42 9.66 9.47
CA GLY A 70 23.53 9.01 10.16
C GLY A 70 23.31 7.52 10.49
N SER A 71 22.08 6.99 10.31
CA SER A 71 21.81 5.57 10.48
C SER A 71 21.63 4.86 9.13
N SER A 72 22.21 3.67 9.02
CA SER A 72 21.93 2.72 7.94
C SER A 72 20.68 1.89 8.17
N THR A 73 20.12 1.92 9.39
CA THR A 73 18.99 1.08 9.79
C THR A 73 17.65 1.70 9.45
N PHE A 74 16.67 0.83 9.21
CA PHE A 74 15.29 1.20 8.94
C PHE A 74 14.40 0.88 10.13
N THR A 75 13.47 1.77 10.44
CA THR A 75 12.50 1.58 11.53
C THR A 75 11.08 1.59 10.99
N LYS A 76 10.32 0.50 11.21
CA LYS A 76 8.86 0.50 10.98
C LYS A 76 8.20 1.44 12.00
N ARG A 77 7.42 2.41 11.53
CA ARG A 77 6.73 3.41 12.38
C ARG A 77 5.26 3.11 12.54
N THR A 78 4.60 2.70 11.48
CA THR A 78 3.18 2.37 11.49
C THR A 78 2.91 1.35 10.40
N GLN A 79 1.97 0.46 10.65
CA GLN A 79 1.55 -0.55 9.69
C GLN A 79 0.02 -0.60 9.68
N TRP A 80 -0.57 -0.67 8.50
CA TRP A 80 -2.01 -0.75 8.27
C TRP A 80 -2.31 -1.98 7.41
N THR A 81 -3.41 -2.65 7.73
CA THR A 81 -3.99 -3.64 6.81
C THR A 81 -4.73 -2.91 5.70
N VAL A 82 -4.79 -3.52 4.51
CA VAL A 82 -5.55 -2.93 3.38
C VAL A 82 -7.05 -2.79 3.71
N GLU A 83 -7.55 -3.57 4.65
CA GLU A 83 -8.95 -3.47 5.12
C GLU A 83 -9.29 -2.10 5.71
N LYS A 84 -8.30 -1.42 6.29
CA LYS A 84 -8.44 -0.06 6.82
C LYS A 84 -8.28 1.00 5.74
N LEU A 85 -7.77 0.66 4.55
CA LEU A 85 -7.56 1.61 3.46
C LEU A 85 -8.87 1.82 2.70
N ARG A 86 -9.45 3.01 2.87
CA ARG A 86 -10.70 3.40 2.23
C ARG A 86 -10.48 3.99 0.85
N GLN A 87 -9.46 4.82 0.70
CA GLN A 87 -9.27 5.55 -0.55
C GLN A 87 -7.79 5.81 -0.84
N VAL A 88 -7.43 5.73 -2.12
CA VAL A 88 -6.17 6.24 -2.67
C VAL A 88 -6.51 7.39 -3.61
N ASN A 89 -6.07 8.60 -3.27
CA ASN A 89 -6.32 9.80 -4.06
C ASN A 89 -5.06 10.17 -4.86
N GLY A 90 -5.12 10.06 -6.19
CA GLY A 90 -4.04 10.44 -7.10
C GLY A 90 -3.86 11.95 -7.32
N ILE A 91 -4.72 12.76 -6.68
CA ILE A 91 -4.79 14.24 -6.68
C ILE A 91 -5.19 14.85 -8.01
N ASN A 92 -4.49 14.52 -9.09
CA ASN A 92 -4.80 15.06 -10.41
C ASN A 92 -4.63 13.97 -11.48
N PRO A 93 -5.72 13.55 -12.14
CA PRO A 93 -5.68 12.51 -13.18
C PRO A 93 -5.08 13.00 -14.51
N ASN A 94 -5.00 14.31 -14.72
CA ASN A 94 -4.58 14.92 -15.97
C ASN A 94 -3.14 15.49 -15.91
N LYS A 95 -2.53 15.53 -14.72
CA LYS A 95 -1.20 16.11 -14.49
C LYS A 95 -0.25 15.12 -13.84
N ASP A 96 0.97 15.06 -14.37
CA ASP A 96 2.09 14.33 -13.75
C ASP A 96 2.57 15.07 -12.49
N CYS A 97 1.88 14.84 -11.37
CA CYS A 97 2.28 15.33 -10.04
C CYS A 97 2.78 14.15 -9.16
N PRO A 98 3.78 14.35 -8.30
CA PRO A 98 4.25 13.34 -7.36
C PRO A 98 3.35 13.16 -6.13
N GLU A 99 2.26 13.93 -6.05
CA GLU A 99 1.36 14.01 -4.91
C GLU A 99 0.30 12.91 -4.91
N PHE A 100 0.06 12.29 -3.74
CA PHE A 100 -1.03 11.36 -3.49
C PHE A 100 -1.45 11.37 -2.01
N ASP A 101 -2.67 10.94 -1.73
CA ASP A 101 -3.16 10.76 -0.36
C ASP A 101 -3.63 9.31 -0.14
N LEU A 102 -3.35 8.78 1.05
CA LEU A 102 -3.89 7.51 1.54
C LEU A 102 -4.90 7.82 2.64
N VAL A 103 -6.15 7.42 2.44
CA VAL A 103 -7.23 7.61 3.41
C VAL A 103 -7.50 6.27 4.09
N PHE A 104 -7.24 6.22 5.39
CA PHE A 104 -7.53 5.09 6.25
C PHE A 104 -8.73 5.38 7.16
N ASP A 105 -9.24 4.35 7.82
CA ASP A 105 -10.21 4.49 8.91
C ASP A 105 -9.67 5.42 10.02
N GLY A 106 -10.15 6.67 10.00
CA GLY A 106 -9.81 7.69 11.00
C GLY A 106 -8.52 8.48 10.74
N ALA A 107 -7.84 8.31 9.60
CA ALA A 107 -6.63 9.08 9.29
C ALA A 107 -6.46 9.35 7.79
N VAL A 108 -5.95 10.55 7.46
CA VAL A 108 -5.56 10.90 6.10
C VAL A 108 -4.06 11.18 6.07
N ASP A 109 -3.37 10.43 5.21
CA ASP A 109 -1.92 10.45 5.09
C ASP A 109 -1.54 11.07 3.73
N GLN A 110 -1.22 12.37 3.74
CA GLN A 110 -0.88 13.14 2.54
C GLN A 110 0.62 13.10 2.24
N TRP A 111 0.96 12.65 1.04
CA TRP A 111 2.34 12.35 0.63
C TRP A 111 2.71 13.01 -0.70
N VAL A 112 4.01 13.17 -0.87
CA VAL A 112 4.69 13.60 -2.09
C VAL A 112 5.81 12.61 -2.35
N ALA A 113 5.74 11.85 -3.44
CA ALA A 113 6.81 10.95 -3.87
C ALA A 113 8.04 11.72 -4.37
N SER A 114 9.19 11.06 -4.48
CA SER A 114 10.39 11.67 -5.08
C SER A 114 10.20 12.11 -6.54
N SER A 115 9.28 11.45 -7.27
CA SER A 115 8.91 11.79 -8.65
C SER A 115 7.51 11.29 -9.00
N SER A 116 6.90 11.88 -10.04
CA SER A 116 5.60 11.42 -10.57
C SER A 116 5.66 9.96 -11.05
N ALA A 117 6.78 9.52 -11.64
CA ALA A 117 6.96 8.15 -12.06
C ALA A 117 6.99 7.16 -10.88
N GLU A 118 7.63 7.52 -9.77
CA GLU A 118 7.61 6.67 -8.56
C GLU A 118 6.22 6.61 -7.92
N LYS A 119 5.47 7.72 -7.91
CA LYS A 119 4.05 7.72 -7.53
C LYS A 119 3.25 6.75 -8.40
N CYS A 120 3.36 6.89 -9.72
CA CYS A 120 2.59 6.06 -10.66
C CYS A 120 2.88 4.57 -10.47
N LEU A 121 4.15 4.19 -10.34
CA LEU A 121 4.56 2.83 -10.05
C LEU A 121 3.95 2.31 -8.74
N PHE A 122 4.02 3.11 -7.68
CA PHE A 122 3.47 2.75 -6.37
C PHE A 122 1.95 2.55 -6.42
N VAL A 123 1.21 3.52 -6.98
CA VAL A 123 -0.25 3.48 -7.06
C VAL A 123 -0.72 2.29 -7.91
N GLN A 124 -0.05 2.02 -9.03
CA GLN A 124 -0.38 0.88 -9.88
C GLN A 124 -0.19 -0.46 -9.15
N ILE A 125 0.96 -0.65 -8.48
CA ILE A 125 1.22 -1.88 -7.71
C ILE A 125 0.20 -2.02 -6.57
N LEU A 126 -0.11 -0.94 -5.86
CA LEU A 126 -1.08 -0.94 -4.78
C LEU A 126 -2.49 -1.29 -5.30
N TYR A 127 -2.91 -0.73 -6.45
CA TYR A 127 -4.19 -1.02 -7.08
C TYR A 127 -4.36 -2.51 -7.39
N HIS A 128 -3.39 -3.11 -8.10
CA HIS A 128 -3.46 -4.53 -8.44
C HIS A 128 -3.40 -5.42 -7.20
N ALA A 129 -2.56 -5.09 -6.22
CA ALA A 129 -2.51 -5.83 -4.96
C ALA A 129 -3.86 -5.78 -4.22
N CYS A 130 -4.51 -4.60 -4.16
CA CYS A 130 -5.84 -4.46 -3.57
C CYS A 130 -6.87 -5.29 -4.33
N LYS A 131 -6.90 -5.19 -5.67
CA LYS A 131 -7.83 -5.96 -6.52
C LYS A 131 -7.71 -7.47 -6.24
N THR A 132 -6.50 -8.03 -6.33
CA THR A 132 -6.25 -9.45 -6.07
C THR A 132 -6.60 -9.86 -4.64
N TYR A 133 -6.30 -9.02 -3.63
CA TYR A 133 -6.63 -9.30 -2.24
C TYR A 133 -8.15 -9.39 -2.03
N TRP A 134 -8.92 -8.44 -2.56
CA TRP A 134 -10.37 -8.41 -2.39
C TRP A 134 -11.08 -9.50 -3.19
N GLU A 135 -10.61 -9.81 -4.40
CA GLU A 135 -11.09 -10.97 -5.19
C GLU A 135 -10.88 -12.29 -4.43
N GLY A 136 -9.69 -12.51 -3.86
CA GLY A 136 -9.39 -13.68 -3.04
C GLY A 136 -10.23 -13.76 -1.76
N LYS A 137 -10.52 -12.60 -1.14
CA LYS A 137 -11.32 -12.53 0.08
C LYS A 137 -12.80 -12.85 -0.15
N VAL A 138 -13.39 -12.38 -1.25
CA VAL A 138 -14.76 -12.75 -1.66
C VAL A 138 -14.86 -14.27 -1.90
N GLY A 139 -13.87 -14.86 -2.57
CA GLY A 139 -13.82 -16.31 -2.81
C GLY A 139 -13.68 -17.16 -1.53
N SER A 140 -13.09 -16.61 -0.47
CA SER A 140 -12.97 -17.29 0.83
C SER A 140 -14.26 -17.24 1.66
N LEU A 141 -15.04 -16.16 1.57
CA LEU A 141 -16.34 -16.01 2.27
C LEU A 141 -17.44 -16.91 1.66
N GLY A 142 -17.37 -17.20 0.36
CA GLY A 142 -18.32 -18.08 -0.32
C GLY A 142 -18.17 -19.58 -0.05
N LYS A 143 -17.07 -20.03 0.58
CA LYS A 143 -16.82 -21.46 0.85
C LYS A 143 -17.32 -21.98 2.20
N VAL A 144 -17.89 -21.12 3.04
CA VAL A 144 -18.38 -21.53 4.39
C VAL A 144 -19.79 -22.15 4.35
N VAL A 145 -20.51 -22.13 3.22
CA VAL A 145 -21.90 -22.66 3.12
C VAL A 145 -22.02 -23.80 2.11
N ARG A 146 -21.15 -24.82 2.20
CA ARG A 146 -21.39 -26.09 1.51
C ARG A 146 -20.72 -27.27 2.19
N GLN A 147 -20.98 -27.43 3.49
CA GLN A 147 -20.70 -28.69 4.15
C GLN A 147 -21.81 -29.67 3.78
N ARG A 148 -21.42 -30.66 2.98
CA ARG A 148 -22.18 -31.83 2.55
C ARG A 148 -22.97 -32.46 3.71
N SER A 149 -24.29 -32.47 3.63
CA SER A 149 -25.12 -33.49 4.28
C SER A 149 -25.13 -34.73 3.36
N HIS A 150 -24.20 -35.65 3.60
CA HIS A 150 -24.34 -37.03 3.14
C HIS A 150 -25.26 -37.76 4.14
N SER A 151 -26.44 -38.19 3.70
CA SER A 151 -27.09 -39.43 4.16
C SER A 151 -28.47 -39.60 3.52
N ALA A 152 -28.60 -40.64 2.71
CA ALA A 152 -29.83 -41.40 2.48
C ALA A 152 -29.39 -42.89 2.44
N PRO A 153 -30.26 -43.91 2.59
CA PRO A 153 -31.73 -43.87 2.62
C PRO A 153 -32.36 -44.66 3.80
N LEU A 154 -33.68 -44.55 4.01
CA LEU A 154 -34.57 -45.66 4.44
C LEU A 154 -36.04 -45.22 4.28
N GLU A 155 -36.91 -46.20 4.07
CA GLU A 155 -38.14 -46.16 3.27
C GLU A 155 -39.42 -46.32 4.14
N VAL A 156 -40.47 -45.51 3.86
CA VAL A 156 -41.97 -45.69 3.98
C VAL A 156 -42.65 -45.86 5.39
N PRO A 157 -43.99 -45.67 5.56
CA PRO A 157 -44.84 -44.47 5.41
C PRO A 157 -45.80 -44.15 6.61
N SER A 158 -46.52 -43.02 6.50
CA SER A 158 -47.91 -42.75 6.98
C SER A 158 -48.16 -42.49 8.48
N VAL A 159 -48.65 -41.29 8.82
CA VAL A 159 -50.01 -40.97 9.35
C VAL A 159 -50.06 -39.48 9.73
N ALA A 160 -51.17 -38.82 9.36
CA ALA A 160 -51.46 -37.41 9.51
C ALA A 160 -51.83 -37.00 10.95
N SER A 161 -51.39 -35.81 11.39
CA SER A 161 -52.17 -34.83 12.19
C SER A 161 -51.38 -33.51 12.37
N PRO A 162 -52.04 -32.32 12.33
CA PRO A 162 -51.36 -31.02 12.36
C PRO A 162 -51.21 -30.45 13.78
N VAL A 163 -49.99 -30.05 14.14
CA VAL A 163 -49.68 -29.27 15.36
C VAL A 163 -49.39 -27.82 14.96
N PRO A 164 -49.96 -26.79 15.61
CA PRO A 164 -49.71 -25.40 15.25
C PRO A 164 -48.34 -24.91 15.76
N ALA A 165 -47.67 -24.14 14.90
CA ALA A 165 -46.28 -23.73 14.98
C ALA A 165 -45.92 -22.84 16.20
N PRO A 166 -44.69 -22.96 16.74
CA PRO A 166 -44.15 -21.96 17.65
C PRO A 166 -43.58 -20.77 16.86
N ARG A 167 -43.87 -19.58 17.39
CA ARG A 167 -43.52 -18.26 16.86
C ARG A 167 -42.02 -18.14 16.59
N THR A 168 -41.67 -17.74 15.38
CA THR A 168 -40.31 -17.42 14.96
C THR A 168 -39.83 -16.15 15.69
N LEU A 169 -38.91 -16.31 16.63
CA LEU A 169 -38.05 -15.23 17.10
C LEU A 169 -37.19 -14.79 15.90
N GLN A 170 -37.61 -13.71 15.24
CA GLN A 170 -36.84 -13.10 14.17
C GLN A 170 -35.47 -12.74 14.73
N SER A 171 -34.42 -13.44 14.25
CA SER A 171 -33.06 -13.08 14.57
C SER A 171 -32.84 -11.66 14.06
N ARG A 172 -32.47 -10.78 14.99
CA ARG A 172 -32.10 -9.39 14.74
C ARG A 172 -31.04 -9.40 13.65
N ARG A 173 -31.44 -9.04 12.41
CA ARG A 173 -30.54 -8.85 11.26
C ARG A 173 -29.43 -7.90 11.71
N LYS A 174 -28.27 -8.45 12.07
CA LYS A 174 -27.04 -7.66 12.15
C LYS A 174 -26.84 -7.10 10.74
N SER A 175 -26.94 -5.78 10.61
CA SER A 175 -26.63 -5.08 9.37
C SER A 175 -25.21 -5.44 8.96
N TYR A 176 -25.07 -6.38 8.03
CA TYR A 176 -23.81 -6.66 7.38
C TYR A 176 -23.50 -5.45 6.51
N VAL A 177 -22.74 -4.49 7.05
CA VAL A 177 -22.15 -3.44 6.23
C VAL A 177 -21.06 -4.15 5.41
N PRO A 178 -21.22 -4.29 4.09
CA PRO A 178 -20.22 -4.96 3.27
C PRO A 178 -18.88 -4.24 3.47
N SER A 179 -17.79 -4.99 3.63
CA SER A 179 -16.46 -4.38 3.67
C SER A 179 -16.24 -3.62 2.37
N ARG A 180 -16.29 -2.28 2.45
CA ARG A 180 -16.09 -1.41 1.29
C ARG A 180 -14.68 -1.61 0.75
N GLN A 181 -14.61 -2.04 -0.51
CA GLN A 181 -13.37 -2.16 -1.27
C GLN A 181 -12.68 -0.78 -1.33
N THR A 182 -11.35 -0.77 -1.39
CA THR A 182 -10.58 0.47 -1.53
C THR A 182 -10.91 1.18 -2.83
N GLU A 183 -11.26 2.46 -2.75
CA GLU A 183 -11.54 3.31 -3.91
C GLU A 183 -10.27 4.02 -4.40
N PHE A 184 -10.03 4.01 -5.71
CA PHE A 184 -8.93 4.74 -6.33
C PHE A 184 -9.51 5.91 -7.13
N ILE A 185 -9.32 7.13 -6.63
CA ILE A 185 -9.88 8.35 -7.24
C ILE A 185 -8.79 9.30 -7.70
N ASN A 186 -9.08 10.13 -8.69
CA ASN A 186 -8.15 11.12 -9.26
C ASN A 186 -6.79 10.51 -9.68
N CYS A 187 -6.75 9.20 -9.88
CA CYS A 187 -5.61 8.49 -10.42
C CYS A 187 -5.67 8.61 -11.95
N GLN A 188 -4.50 8.68 -12.59
CA GLN A 188 -4.45 8.64 -14.05
C GLN A 188 -5.09 7.33 -14.53
N PRO A 189 -6.01 7.36 -15.52
CA PRO A 189 -6.72 6.16 -15.98
C PRO A 189 -5.79 5.02 -16.41
N LYS A 190 -4.60 5.37 -16.90
CA LYS A 190 -3.54 4.44 -17.31
C LYS A 190 -2.99 3.58 -16.16
N LEU A 191 -3.22 3.96 -14.91
CA LEU A 191 -2.74 3.23 -13.72
C LEU A 191 -3.72 2.15 -13.25
N THR A 192 -5.00 2.30 -13.57
CA THR A 192 -6.09 1.44 -13.07
C THR A 192 -6.73 0.60 -14.18
N ALA A 193 -6.39 0.85 -15.44
CA ALA A 193 -6.78 0.02 -16.58
C ALA A 193 -5.96 -1.27 -16.68
N GLU A 194 -6.50 -2.30 -17.34
CA GLU A 194 -5.96 -3.65 -17.59
C GLU A 194 -4.62 -3.69 -18.38
N ALA A 195 -3.94 -2.56 -18.59
CA ALA A 195 -2.62 -2.47 -19.22
C ALA A 195 -1.49 -2.85 -18.23
N CYS A 196 -1.53 -4.10 -17.75
CA CYS A 196 -0.85 -4.51 -16.51
C CYS A 196 0.68 -4.65 -16.63
N THR A 197 1.23 -4.95 -17.82
CA THR A 197 2.68 -5.21 -17.97
C THR A 197 3.45 -4.05 -18.60
N MET A 198 2.95 -3.46 -19.68
CA MET A 198 3.68 -2.42 -20.42
C MET A 198 3.85 -1.15 -19.59
N ASN A 199 2.81 -0.73 -18.86
CA ASN A 199 2.89 0.43 -17.97
C ASN A 199 3.90 0.20 -16.84
N LEU A 200 3.96 -1.01 -16.29
CA LEU A 200 4.92 -1.34 -15.24
C LEU A 200 6.37 -1.23 -15.75
N VAL A 201 6.66 -1.72 -16.95
CA VAL A 201 7.98 -1.58 -17.59
C VAL A 201 8.31 -0.12 -17.85
N ILE A 202 7.38 0.65 -18.42
CA ILE A 202 7.56 2.08 -18.68
C ILE A 202 7.85 2.85 -17.40
N PHE A 203 7.09 2.62 -16.32
CA PHE A 203 7.34 3.30 -15.05
C PHE A 203 8.66 2.86 -14.41
N ARG A 204 9.02 1.58 -14.47
CA ARG A 204 10.35 1.12 -14.01
C ARG A 204 11.48 1.80 -14.77
N CYS A 205 11.38 1.92 -16.10
CA CYS A 205 12.34 2.64 -16.91
C CYS A 205 12.40 4.13 -16.54
N LYS A 206 11.25 4.80 -16.39
CA LYS A 206 11.20 6.21 -15.96
C LYS A 206 11.81 6.43 -14.58
N VAL A 207 11.51 5.56 -13.61
CA VAL A 207 12.10 5.60 -12.26
C VAL A 207 13.61 5.40 -12.31
N PHE A 208 14.07 4.43 -13.10
CA PHE A 208 15.50 4.19 -13.30
C PHE A 208 16.21 5.42 -13.90
N MET A 209 15.65 5.99 -14.98
CA MET A 209 16.18 7.20 -15.62
C MET A 209 16.19 8.40 -14.68
N ASN A 210 15.13 8.60 -13.88
CA ASN A 210 15.09 9.66 -12.87
C ASN A 210 16.19 9.47 -11.81
N ARG A 211 16.43 8.24 -11.35
CA ARG A 211 17.51 7.93 -10.40
C ARG A 211 18.90 8.18 -11.00
N LEU A 212 19.09 7.88 -12.29
CA LEU A 212 20.34 8.20 -13.00
C LEU A 212 20.53 9.72 -13.12
N LYS A 213 19.48 10.44 -13.55
CA LYS A 213 19.49 11.91 -13.64
C LYS A 213 19.86 12.55 -12.31
N ASN A 214 19.22 12.12 -11.21
CA ASN A 214 19.50 12.67 -9.88
C ASN A 214 20.95 12.39 -9.43
N ARG A 215 21.50 11.21 -9.73
CA ARG A 215 22.93 10.91 -9.48
C ARG A 215 23.87 11.79 -10.30
N MET A 216 23.57 12.00 -11.59
CA MET A 216 24.39 12.87 -12.45
C MET A 216 24.37 14.33 -11.99
N VAL A 217 23.21 14.83 -11.55
CA VAL A 217 23.07 16.19 -11.01
C VAL A 217 23.85 16.33 -9.69
N ALA A 218 23.75 15.36 -8.78
CA ALA A 218 24.49 15.37 -7.52
C ALA A 218 26.02 15.34 -7.72
N ASN A 219 26.50 14.61 -8.73
CA ASN A 219 27.92 14.61 -9.10
C ASN A 219 28.37 15.93 -9.73
N LYS A 220 27.54 16.55 -10.59
CA LYS A 220 27.83 17.87 -11.17
C LYS A 220 27.87 18.96 -10.11
N SER A 221 27.01 18.92 -9.09
CA SER A 221 27.06 19.88 -7.97
C SER A 221 28.31 19.73 -7.07
N ARG A 222 29.10 18.67 -7.23
CA ARG A 222 30.33 18.41 -6.45
C ARG A 222 31.64 18.85 -7.15
N SER A 223 31.57 19.56 -8.28
CA SER A 223 32.76 20.13 -8.94
C SER A 223 32.40 21.44 -9.68
N PRO A 224 33.23 22.53 -9.67
CA PRO A 224 34.67 22.58 -9.40
C PRO A 224 35.08 23.53 -8.25
N ALA A 225 36.07 23.12 -7.45
CA ALA A 225 36.98 24.04 -6.77
C ALA A 225 38.40 23.66 -7.19
N ARG A 226 38.88 24.25 -8.30
CA ARG A 226 40.28 24.19 -8.70
C ARG A 226 40.77 25.63 -8.88
N GLY A 227 41.83 25.96 -8.16
CA GLY A 227 42.66 27.14 -8.40
C GLY A 227 42.50 28.27 -7.39
N LYS A 228 43.40 28.30 -6.39
CA LYS A 228 44.20 29.50 -6.13
C LYS A 228 45.63 29.07 -5.87
N ASP A 229 46.50 29.60 -6.71
CA ASP A 229 47.95 29.56 -6.64
C ASP A 229 48.47 29.96 -5.26
N VAL A 230 49.52 29.29 -4.80
CA VAL A 230 50.51 29.92 -3.92
C VAL A 230 51.88 29.61 -4.48
N ILE A 231 52.43 30.64 -5.11
CA ILE A 231 53.85 30.83 -5.41
C ILE A 231 54.62 30.75 -4.10
N LYS A 232 55.68 29.93 -4.06
CA LYS A 232 56.91 30.20 -3.32
C LYS A 232 58.06 29.44 -3.97
#